data_AF-A0AAW1UVM8-F1
#
_entry.id   AF-A0AAW1UVM8-F1
#
_cell.length_a   1.000
_cell.length_b   1.000
_cell.length_c   1.000
_cell.angle_alpha   90.00
_cell.angle_beta   90.00
_cell.angle_gamma   90.00
#
_symmetry.space_group_name_H-M   'P 1'
#
loop_
_entity.id
_entity.type
_entity.pdbx_description
1 polymer ?
#
loop_
_entity_poly.entity_id
_entity_poly.type
_entity_poly.pdbx_seq_one_letter_code
_entity_poly.pdbx_strand_id
1 'polypeptide(L)'
;MIDRHPTRNSVEKNRDLRREEKKMQRKKKRIYMEEKYTNIENLKTQREARKFYELVNDVRKDLNSRAVTLRKRNGELSCNSAEKMERWREHFEEVLFERDDPQEENNVELSDIYPQKQEAENRN
;
A
#
# COMPACT_ATOMS: atom_id res chain seq x y z
N MET A 1 -14.37 -35.61 -11.12
CA MET A 1 -14.32 -34.20 -11.56
C MET A 1 -15.48 -34.01 -12.54
N ILE A 2 -16.54 -33.31 -12.16
CA ILE A 2 -17.72 -33.15 -13.04
C ILE A 2 -17.51 -31.88 -13.86
N ASP A 3 -17.10 -32.05 -15.11
CA ASP A 3 -16.98 -30.95 -16.07
C ASP A 3 -18.38 -30.58 -16.56
N ARG A 4 -18.99 -29.57 -15.92
CA ARG A 4 -20.27 -29.01 -16.36
C ARG A 4 -19.97 -27.92 -17.37
N HIS A 5 -20.07 -28.25 -18.65
CA HIS A 5 -19.97 -27.24 -19.70
C HIS A 5 -21.11 -26.22 -19.56
N PRO A 6 -20.81 -24.93 -19.37
CA PRO A 6 -21.83 -23.92 -19.21
C PRO A 6 -22.65 -23.81 -20.50
N THR A 7 -23.97 -23.79 -20.37
CA THR A 7 -24.87 -23.64 -21.53
C THR A 7 -24.65 -22.26 -22.18
N ARG A 8 -24.84 -22.17 -23.50
CA ARG A 8 -24.67 -20.91 -24.26
C ARG A 8 -25.40 -19.73 -23.61
N ASN A 9 -26.63 -19.96 -23.15
CA ASN A 9 -27.46 -18.95 -22.47
C ASN A 9 -26.85 -18.50 -21.12
N SER A 10 -26.25 -19.41 -20.35
CA SER A 10 -25.56 -19.06 -19.09
C SER A 10 -24.33 -18.17 -19.35
N VAL A 11 -23.58 -18.47 -20.40
CA VAL A 11 -22.41 -17.67 -20.81
C VAL A 11 -22.82 -16.28 -21.27
N GLU A 12 -23.87 -16.18 -22.10
CA GLU A 12 -24.41 -14.88 -22.56
C GLU A 12 -24.88 -14.03 -21.38
N LYS A 13 -25.67 -14.60 -20.47
CA LYS A 13 -26.11 -13.90 -19.25
C LYS A 13 -24.92 -13.40 -18.41
N ASN A 14 -23.88 -14.22 -18.22
CA ASN A 14 -22.71 -13.79 -17.46
C ASN A 14 -21.96 -12.64 -18.15
N ARG A 15 -21.86 -12.66 -19.48
CA ARG A 15 -21.26 -11.57 -20.26
C ARG A 15 -22.04 -10.28 -20.10
N ASP A 16 -23.36 -10.33 -20.16
CA ASP A 16 -24.20 -9.14 -20.00
C ASP A 16 -24.12 -8.57 -18.58
N LEU A 17 -24.19 -9.43 -17.56
CA LEU A 17 -23.98 -9.01 -16.17
C LEU A 17 -22.60 -8.35 -15.96
N ARG A 18 -21.53 -8.92 -16.54
CA ARG A 18 -20.19 -8.31 -16.47
C ARG A 18 -20.11 -6.98 -17.20
N ARG A 19 -20.82 -6.82 -18.33
CA ARG A 19 -20.87 -5.53 -19.05
C ARG A 19 -21.55 -4.48 -18.20
N GLU A 20 -22.68 -4.81 -17.57
CA GLU A 20 -23.39 -3.90 -16.66
C GLU A 20 -22.55 -3.55 -15.43
N GLU A 21 -21.94 -4.55 -14.80
CA GLU A 21 -21.02 -4.35 -13.68
C GLU A 21 -19.89 -3.39 -14.05
N LYS A 22 -19.22 -3.62 -15.19
CA LYS A 22 -18.13 -2.76 -15.66
C LYS A 22 -18.61 -1.36 -16.01
N LYS A 23 -19.81 -1.22 -16.57
CA LYS A 23 -20.44 0.10 -16.82
C LYS A 23 -20.63 0.85 -15.50
N MET A 24 -21.17 0.19 -14.48
CA MET A 24 -21.35 0.79 -13.16
C MET A 24 -20.01 1.13 -12.49
N GLN A 25 -19.03 0.22 -12.51
CA GLN A 25 -17.69 0.47 -11.95
C GLN A 25 -17.02 1.67 -12.61
N ARG A 26 -17.08 1.79 -13.95
CA ARG A 26 -16.52 2.93 -14.68
C ARG A 26 -17.22 4.25 -14.30
N LYS A 27 -18.55 4.23 -14.19
CA LYS A 27 -19.33 5.41 -13.75
C LYS A 27 -18.94 5.83 -12.33
N LYS A 28 -18.90 4.90 -11.38
CA LYS A 28 -18.50 5.16 -9.99
C LYS A 28 -17.06 5.69 -9.92
N LYS A 29 -16.12 5.09 -10.64
CA LYS A 29 -14.73 5.56 -10.71
C LYS A 29 -14.64 6.98 -11.26
N ARG A 30 -15.43 7.31 -12.28
CA ARG A 30 -15.47 8.67 -12.84
C ARG A 30 -15.94 9.69 -11.82
N ILE A 31 -17.09 9.46 -11.19
CA ILE A 31 -17.67 10.36 -10.18
C ILE A 31 -16.68 10.56 -9.03
N TYR A 32 -16.08 9.48 -8.51
CA TYR A 32 -15.08 9.56 -7.46
C TYR A 32 -13.87 10.42 -7.84
N MET A 33 -13.37 10.29 -9.08
CA MET A 33 -12.25 11.10 -9.55
C MET A 33 -12.64 12.56 -9.76
N GLU A 34 -13.84 12.84 -10.28
CA GLU A 34 -14.37 14.20 -10.41
C GLU A 34 -14.45 14.88 -9.04
N GLU A 35 -15.01 14.22 -8.02
CA GLU A 35 -15.06 14.71 -6.64
C GLU A 35 -13.65 14.99 -6.08
N LYS A 36 -12.68 14.10 -6.34
CA LYS A 36 -11.28 14.30 -5.94
C LYS A 36 -10.69 15.56 -6.58
N TYR A 37 -10.91 15.79 -7.87
CA TYR A 37 -10.41 16.99 -8.54
C TYR A 37 -11.09 18.28 -8.05
N THR A 38 -12.41 18.25 -7.82
CA THR A 38 -13.12 19.37 -7.21
C THR A 38 -12.54 19.71 -5.83
N ASN A 39 -12.24 18.69 -5.02
CA ASN A 39 -11.60 18.89 -3.72
C ASN A 39 -10.19 19.48 -3.82
N ILE A 40 -9.40 19.08 -4.82
CA ILE A 40 -8.08 19.67 -5.08
C ILE A 40 -8.21 21.17 -5.39
N GLU A 41 -9.16 21.56 -6.25
CA GLU A 41 -9.36 22.98 -6.60
C GLU A 41 -9.88 23.79 -5.40
N ASN A 42 -10.72 23.20 -4.56
CA ASN A 42 -11.18 23.81 -3.32
C ASN A 42 -10.03 24.06 -2.34
N LEU A 43 -9.14 23.07 -2.13
CA LEU A 43 -7.98 23.21 -1.25
C LEU A 43 -6.98 24.27 -1.73
N LYS A 44 -6.80 24.37 -3.05
CA LYS A 44 -6.01 25.43 -3.68
C LYS A 44 -6.62 26.81 -3.41
N THR A 45 -7.94 26.95 -3.56
CA THR A 45 -8.67 28.19 -3.26
C THR A 45 -8.56 28.57 -1.79
N GLN A 46 -8.64 27.59 -0.89
CA GLN A 46 -8.49 27.76 0.56
C GLN A 46 -7.04 27.99 1.02
N ARG A 47 -6.05 27.90 0.11
CA ARG A 47 -4.60 28.01 0.40
C ARG A 47 -4.08 26.95 1.39
N GLU A 48 -4.73 25.79 1.45
CA GLU A 48 -4.36 24.66 2.29
C GLU A 48 -3.28 23.80 1.61
N ALA A 49 -2.06 24.34 1.51
CA ALA A 49 -0.97 23.78 0.69
C ALA A 49 -0.62 22.32 1.04
N ARG A 50 -0.58 21.99 2.33
CA ARG A 50 -0.24 20.63 2.79
C ARG A 50 -1.25 19.60 2.29
N LYS A 51 -2.54 19.83 2.58
CA LYS A 51 -3.64 18.95 2.18
C LYS A 51 -3.75 18.86 0.66
N PHE A 52 -3.50 19.96 -0.04
CA PHE A 52 -3.46 19.99 -1.50
C PHE A 52 -2.41 19.01 -2.04
N TYR A 53 -1.16 19.08 -1.58
CA TYR A 53 -0.11 18.19 -2.06
C TYR A 53 -0.29 16.74 -1.62
N GLU A 54 -0.80 16.50 -0.40
CA GLU A 54 -1.19 15.16 0.05
C GLU A 54 -2.20 14.53 -0.92
N LEU A 55 -3.26 15.27 -1.28
CA LEU A 55 -4.30 14.79 -2.18
C LEU A 55 -3.80 14.63 -3.64
N VAL A 56 -2.94 15.54 -4.12
CA VAL A 56 -2.32 15.45 -5.45
C VAL A 56 -1.42 14.22 -5.54
N ASN A 57 -0.62 13.96 -4.50
CA ASN A 57 0.25 12.80 -4.44
C ASN A 57 -0.56 11.50 -4.39
N ASP A 58 -1.67 11.48 -3.63
CA ASP A 58 -2.58 10.34 -3.60
C ASP A 58 -3.20 10.03 -4.96
N VAL A 59 -3.58 11.05 -5.74
CA VAL A 59 -4.14 10.87 -7.09
C VAL A 59 -3.07 10.37 -8.09
N ARG A 60 -1.82 10.83 -7.92
CA ARG A 60 -0.68 10.38 -8.76
C ARG A 60 -0.19 8.98 -8.39
N LYS A 61 -0.47 8.51 -7.18
CA LYS A 61 0.03 7.23 -6.68
C LYS A 61 -0.55 6.08 -7.49
N ASP A 62 0.34 5.27 -8.07
CA ASP A 62 -0.05 4.03 -8.71
C ASP A 62 -0.67 3.08 -7.67
N LEU A 63 -1.66 2.30 -8.12
CA LEU A 63 -2.27 1.22 -7.35
C LEU A 63 -1.26 0.09 -7.16
N ASN A 64 -0.33 0.29 -6.22
CA ASN A 64 0.59 -0.75 -5.80
C ASN A 64 -0.18 -1.79 -4.99
N SER A 65 -0.60 -2.87 -5.65
CA SER A 65 -1.27 -4.02 -5.03
C SER A 65 -0.36 -4.88 -4.16
N ARG A 66 0.88 -4.44 -3.89
CA ARG A 66 1.79 -5.08 -2.93
C ARG A 66 1.21 -4.93 -1.53
N ALA A 67 0.29 -5.83 -1.20
CA ALA A 67 -0.13 -6.04 0.17
C ALA A 67 1.10 -6.51 0.95
N VAL A 68 1.65 -5.62 1.77
CA VAL A 68 2.71 -5.98 2.72
C VAL A 68 2.08 -6.93 3.73
N THR A 69 2.31 -8.23 3.55
CA THR A 69 1.90 -9.28 4.47
C THR A 69 2.98 -9.44 5.53
N LEU A 70 2.59 -9.50 6.80
CA LEU A 70 3.48 -9.79 7.92
C LEU A 70 3.21 -11.21 8.41
N ARG A 71 4.27 -11.96 8.68
CA ARG A 71 4.17 -13.29 9.27
C ARG A 71 4.08 -13.16 10.80
N LYS A 72 3.00 -13.68 11.38
CA LYS A 72 2.80 -13.84 12.82
C LYS A 72 3.68 -14.96 13.39
N ARG A 73 3.81 -15.03 14.71
CA ARG A 73 4.57 -16.08 15.43
C ARG A 73 4.07 -17.49 15.12
N ASN A 74 2.76 -17.66 14.91
CA ASN A 74 2.13 -18.92 14.50
C ASN A 74 2.32 -19.27 13.00
N GLY A 75 3.03 -18.43 12.23
CA GLY A 75 3.25 -18.62 10.79
C GLY A 75 2.13 -18.10 9.88
N GLU A 76 1.03 -17.58 10.43
CA GLU A 76 -0.08 -16.98 9.68
C GLU A 76 0.34 -15.63 9.07
N LEU A 77 -0.17 -15.31 7.88
CA LEU A 77 0.07 -14.02 7.23
C LEU A 77 -1.05 -13.03 7.57
N SER A 78 -0.68 -11.85 8.07
CA SER A 78 -1.61 -10.74 8.31
C SER A 78 -1.30 -9.53 7.45
N CYS A 79 -2.36 -8.92 6.91
CA CYS A 79 -2.29 -7.61 6.25
C CYS A 79 -2.76 -6.45 7.15
N ASN A 80 -3.36 -6.75 8.31
CA ASN A 80 -4.00 -5.78 9.18
C ASN A 80 -2.97 -4.87 9.86
N SER A 81 -3.21 -3.55 9.85
CA SER A 81 -2.29 -2.58 10.44
C SER A 81 -2.15 -2.73 11.96
N ALA A 82 -3.23 -3.09 12.65
CA ALA A 82 -3.20 -3.27 14.11
C ALA A 82 -2.36 -4.50 14.49
N GLU A 83 -2.58 -5.63 13.82
CA GLU A 83 -1.81 -6.87 14.03
C GLU A 83 -0.34 -6.70 13.66
N LYS A 84 -0.02 -5.83 12.69
CA LYS A 84 1.37 -5.48 12.38
C LYS A 84 2.05 -4.78 13.55
N MET A 85 1.40 -3.78 14.14
CA MET A 85 1.94 -3.06 15.29
C MET A 85 2.12 -3.98 16.49
N GLU A 86 1.17 -4.88 16.73
CA GLU A 86 1.25 -5.89 17.78
C GLU A 86 2.48 -6.77 17.62
N ARG A 87 2.70 -7.33 16.42
CA ARG A 87 3.84 -8.20 16.14
C ARG A 87 5.17 -7.44 16.23
N TRP A 88 5.22 -6.17 15.85
CA TRP A 88 6.40 -5.33 16.06
C TRP A 88 6.69 -5.15 17.55
N ARG A 89 5.65 -4.91 18.37
CA ARG A 89 5.81 -4.82 19.83
C ARG A 89 6.39 -6.11 20.41
N GLU A 90 5.80 -7.26 20.08
CA GLU A 90 6.30 -8.58 20.50
C GLU A 90 7.76 -8.80 20.08
N HIS A 91 8.11 -8.45 18.84
CA HIS A 91 9.48 -8.62 18.36
C HIS A 91 10.48 -7.75 19.13
N PHE A 92 10.14 -6.49 19.41
CA PHE A 92 11.01 -5.61 20.18
C PHE A 92 11.09 -6.01 21.65
N GLU A 93 10.02 -6.51 22.25
CA GLU A 93 10.06 -7.10 23.58
C GLU A 93 11.03 -8.30 23.60
N GLU A 94 10.91 -9.25 22.66
CA GLU A 94 11.83 -10.39 22.53
C GLU A 94 13.29 -9.92 22.39
N VAL A 95 13.57 -8.99 21.47
CA VAL A 95 14.93 -8.48 21.22
C VAL A 95 15.51 -7.71 22.42
N LEU A 96 14.69 -6.96 23.15
CA LEU A 96 15.15 -6.16 24.28
C LEU A 96 15.30 -6.97 25.57
N PHE A 97 14.49 -8.01 25.77
CA PHE A 97 14.53 -8.84 26.97
C PHE A 97 15.43 -10.08 26.85
N GLU A 98 15.78 -10.55 25.64
CA GLU A 98 16.73 -11.65 25.43
C GLU A 98 18.21 -11.20 25.44
N ARG A 99 18.50 -9.91 25.66
CA ARG A 99 19.86 -9.31 25.63
C ARG A 99 20.60 -9.26 26.98
N ASP A 100 20.23 -10.12 27.94
CA ASP A 100 21.03 -10.32 29.17
C ASP A 100 22.11 -11.41 29.02
N ASP A 101 22.27 -12.03 27.85
CA ASP A 101 23.43 -12.87 27.50
C ASP A 101 24.37 -12.16 26.51
N PRO A 102 25.70 -12.11 26.79
CA PRO A 102 26.63 -11.35 25.98
C PRO A 102 27.09 -12.18 24.77
N GLN A 103 26.42 -12.07 23.63
CA GLN A 103 27.05 -12.39 22.34
C GLN A 103 26.35 -11.83 21.09
N GLU A 104 27.21 -11.25 20.24
CA GLU A 104 27.07 -10.88 18.82
C GLU A 104 26.33 -9.58 18.48
N GLU A 105 27.13 -8.50 18.51
CA GLU A 105 26.94 -7.30 17.70
C GLU A 105 26.88 -7.69 16.20
N ASN A 106 25.66 -7.83 15.67
CA ASN A 106 25.46 -7.59 14.24
C ASN A 106 25.56 -6.08 14.00
N ASN A 107 26.80 -5.59 13.89
CA ASN A 107 27.11 -4.25 13.39
C ASN A 107 26.76 -4.20 11.90
N VAL A 108 25.49 -3.96 11.56
CA VAL A 108 25.15 -3.38 10.26
C VAL A 108 25.45 -1.89 10.41
N GLU A 109 26.61 -1.49 9.91
CA GLU A 109 27.06 -0.10 9.87
C GLU A 109 25.96 0.77 9.22
N LEU A 110 25.54 1.82 9.91
CA LEU A 110 24.45 2.72 9.46
C LEU A 110 24.71 3.33 8.06
N SER A 111 25.94 3.28 7.56
CA SER A 111 26.34 3.67 6.20
C SER A 111 25.75 2.80 5.10
N ASP A 112 25.34 1.56 5.40
CA ASP A 112 24.83 0.62 4.39
C ASP A 112 23.34 0.84 4.04
N ILE A 113 22.62 1.60 4.88
CA ILE A 113 21.18 1.85 4.73
C ILE A 113 20.91 3.14 3.93
N TYR A 114 21.84 4.10 3.96
CA TYR A 114 21.69 5.40 3.31
C TYR A 114 22.78 5.64 2.28
N PRO A 115 22.44 5.70 0.97
CA PRO A 115 23.38 6.15 -0.04
C PRO A 115 23.83 7.58 0.27
N GLN A 116 25.10 7.75 0.63
CA GLN A 116 25.70 9.07 0.80
C GLN A 116 25.68 9.78 -0.56
N LYS A 117 24.91 10.88 -0.65
CA LYS A 117 25.04 11.80 -1.77
C LYS A 117 26.46 12.35 -1.74
N GLN A 118 27.28 11.99 -2.72
CA GLN A 118 28.55 12.66 -2.94
C GLN A 118 28.23 14.12 -3.28
N GLU A 119 28.53 15.01 -2.35
CA GLU A 119 28.63 16.44 -2.61
C GLU A 119 29.77 16.62 -3.62
N ALA A 120 29.40 16.93 -4.86
CA ALA A 120 30.36 17.35 -5.88
C ALA A 120 30.78 18.79 -5.57
N GLU A 121 31.61 18.96 -4.53
CA GLU A 121 32.43 20.14 -4.34
C GLU A 121 33.88 19.80 -4.67
N ASN A 122 34.30 20.14 -5.88
CA ASN A 122 35.68 20.52 -6.22
C ASN A 122 35.56 21.50 -7.40
N ARG A 123 35.65 22.82 -7.15
CA ARG A 123 36.89 23.60 -7.21
C ARG A 123 37.67 23.36 -8.50
N ASN A 124 37.37 24.16 -9.52
CA ASN A 124 38.25 25.25 -9.98
C ASN A 124 37.46 26.20 -10.88
#